data_AF-A0A496NC86-F1
#
_entry.id   AF-A0A496NC86-F1
#
_cell.length_a   1.000
_cell.length_b   1.000
_cell.length_c   1.000
_cell.angle_alpha   90.00
_cell.angle_beta   90.00
_cell.angle_gamma   90.00
#
_symmetry.space_group_name_H-M   'P 1'
#
loop_
_entity.id
_entity.type
_entity.pdbx_description
1 polymer ?
#
loop_
_entity_poly.entity_id
_entity_poly.type
_entity_poly.pdbx_seq_one_letter_code
_entity_poly.pdbx_strand_id
1 'polypeptide(L)'
;MTYLEYHDEKSDKFWQIAVNENQHTVTYGKIGTQGQSKTKEFTDAQSCKKDAEKLIKAKKAKGYTENGEVSVIPSKQPSESHIQKKLILDELNTLIQEGDYQKVLPFLQTYQENNKTWLKKELSKL
;
A
#
# COMPACT_ATOMS: atom_id res chain seq x y z
N MET A 1 12.41 17.68 -0.49
CA MET A 1 11.98 16.88 -1.65
C MET A 1 12.42 15.45 -1.39
N THR A 2 11.53 14.48 -1.60
CA THR A 2 11.81 13.05 -1.38
C THR A 2 11.63 12.31 -2.69
N TYR A 3 12.63 11.54 -3.11
CA TYR A 3 12.62 10.74 -4.32
C TYR A 3 12.67 9.26 -3.93
N LEU A 4 11.91 8.44 -4.62
CA LEU A 4 11.74 7.02 -4.35
C LEU A 4 11.77 6.24 -5.66
N GLU A 5 12.46 5.11 -5.67
CA GLU A 5 12.59 4.22 -6.82
C GLU A 5 12.00 2.86 -6.51
N TYR A 6 11.49 2.22 -7.55
CA TYR A 6 10.95 0.88 -7.49
C TYR A 6 11.46 0.11 -8.69
N HIS A 7 12.33 -0.85 -8.42
CA HIS A 7 12.90 -1.75 -9.42
C HIS A 7 12.10 -3.04 -9.39
N ASP A 8 11.56 -3.41 -10.55
CA ASP A 8 10.89 -4.68 -10.80
C ASP A 8 11.60 -5.38 -11.95
N GLU A 9 11.47 -6.70 -12.07
CA GLU A 9 12.17 -7.51 -13.09
C GLU A 9 11.97 -6.99 -14.53
N LYS A 10 10.86 -6.28 -14.77
CA LYS A 10 10.50 -5.78 -16.10
C LYS A 10 10.52 -4.26 -16.24
N SER A 11 10.58 -3.49 -15.14
CA SER A 11 10.41 -2.03 -15.23
C SER A 11 10.85 -1.28 -13.98
N ASP A 12 11.74 -0.32 -14.21
CA ASP A 12 12.16 0.68 -13.24
C ASP A 12 11.16 1.84 -13.19
N LYS A 13 10.62 2.12 -12.01
CA LYS A 13 9.65 3.20 -11.77
C LYS A 13 10.20 4.17 -10.75
N PHE A 14 9.91 5.45 -10.94
CA PHE A 14 10.22 6.49 -9.97
C PHE A 14 8.94 7.12 -9.42
N TRP A 15 9.05 7.60 -8.21
CA TRP A 15 8.04 8.38 -7.52
C TRP A 15 8.74 9.43 -6.67
N GLN A 16 8.34 10.69 -6.76
CA GLN A 16 8.89 11.76 -5.95
C GLN A 16 7.79 12.65 -5.41
N ILE A 17 8.07 13.30 -4.30
CA ILE A 17 7.21 14.29 -3.68
C ILE A 17 8.01 15.52 -3.27
N ALA A 18 7.58 16.68 -3.78
CA ALA A 18 8.09 17.98 -3.40
C ALA A 18 7.03 18.72 -2.58
N VAL A 19 7.34 19.06 -1.34
CA VAL A 19 6.45 19.83 -0.46
C VAL A 19 6.91 21.28 -0.46
N ASN A 20 6.04 22.18 -0.90
CA ASN A 20 6.25 23.63 -0.93
C ASN A 20 5.21 24.26 0.00
N GLU A 21 5.61 24.61 1.21
CA GLU A 21 4.75 25.23 2.24
C GLU A 21 3.39 24.54 2.40
N ASN A 22 2.36 25.05 1.75
CA ASN A 22 0.97 24.60 1.82
C ASN A 22 0.57 23.65 0.68
N GLN A 23 1.44 23.33 -0.27
CA GLN A 23 1.14 22.42 -1.37
C GLN A 23 2.21 21.35 -1.52
N HIS A 24 1.82 20.19 -2.03
CA HIS A 24 2.77 19.15 -2.43
C HIS A 24 2.59 18.76 -3.88
N THR A 25 3.69 18.40 -4.53
CA THR A 25 3.73 17.97 -5.92
C THR A 25 4.29 16.57 -5.96
N VAL A 26 3.46 15.62 -6.37
CA VAL A 26 3.85 14.21 -6.52
C VAL A 26 4.15 13.95 -7.98
N THR A 27 5.35 13.53 -8.34
CA THR A 27 5.69 13.12 -9.71
C THR A 27 5.98 11.63 -9.75
N TYR A 28 5.47 10.91 -10.74
CA TYR A 28 5.68 9.46 -10.85
C TYR A 28 5.76 9.03 -12.31
N GLY A 29 6.53 7.99 -12.58
CA GLY A 29 6.74 7.54 -13.95
C GLY A 29 7.65 6.32 -14.06
N LYS A 30 7.98 5.98 -15.30
CA LYS A 30 9.04 5.02 -15.60
C LYS A 30 10.36 5.77 -15.60
N ILE A 31 11.42 5.20 -15.02
CA ILE A 31 12.75 5.83 -15.05
C ILE A 31 13.18 5.97 -16.52
N GLY A 32 13.63 7.18 -16.88
CA GLY A 32 13.95 7.56 -18.27
C GLY A 32 12.79 8.17 -19.07
N THR A 33 11.61 8.39 -18.49
CA THR A 33 10.53 9.19 -19.09
C THR A 33 10.23 10.44 -18.26
N GLN A 34 9.56 11.44 -18.85
CA GLN A 34 9.14 12.64 -18.11
C GLN A 34 8.15 12.34 -16.95
N GLY A 35 7.46 11.20 -16.98
CA GLY A 35 6.46 10.84 -15.98
C GLY A 35 5.23 11.75 -15.96
N GLN A 36 4.49 11.71 -14.86
CA GLN A 36 3.30 12.52 -14.60
C GLN A 36 3.43 13.20 -13.25
N SER A 37 3.09 14.49 -13.17
CA SER A 37 3.07 15.27 -11.94
C SER A 37 1.64 15.59 -11.50
N LYS A 38 1.37 15.49 -10.21
CA LYS A 38 0.11 15.82 -9.57
C LYS A 38 0.36 16.73 -8.37
N THR A 39 -0.09 17.96 -8.50
CA THR A 39 -0.03 18.96 -7.43
C THR A 39 -1.32 18.93 -6.63
N LYS A 40 -1.19 19.06 -5.31
CA LYS A 40 -2.32 19.21 -4.41
C LYS A 40 -1.99 20.26 -3.36
N GLU A 41 -2.94 21.17 -3.19
CA GLU A 41 -2.85 22.29 -2.26
C GLU A 41 -3.62 21.96 -0.98
N PHE A 42 -3.11 22.46 0.13
CA PHE A 42 -3.68 22.36 1.45
C PHE A 42 -3.82 23.76 2.06
N THR A 43 -4.71 23.89 3.02
CA THR A 43 -4.90 25.12 3.79
C THR A 43 -3.80 25.36 4.82
N ASP A 44 -3.05 24.33 5.19
CA ASP A 44 -2.07 24.39 6.28
C ASP A 44 -0.78 23.63 5.92
N ALA A 45 0.36 24.28 6.17
CA ALA A 45 1.67 23.74 5.82
C ALA A 45 2.04 22.51 6.66
N GLN A 46 1.58 22.45 7.91
CA GLN A 46 1.83 21.32 8.80
C GLN A 46 1.03 20.08 8.35
N SER A 47 -0.21 20.29 7.90
CA SER A 47 -1.07 19.26 7.32
C SER A 47 -0.50 18.72 6.00
N CYS A 48 0.03 19.60 5.15
CA CYS A 48 0.72 19.22 3.91
C CYS A 48 1.92 18.30 4.17
N LYS A 49 2.78 18.67 5.14
CA LYS A 49 3.92 17.83 5.55
C LYS A 49 3.49 16.48 6.09
N LYS A 50 2.50 16.43 7.00
CA LYS A 50 1.98 15.17 7.55
C LYS A 50 1.41 14.25 6.48
N ASP A 51 0.68 14.78 5.51
CA ASP A 51 0.14 14.00 4.39
C ASP A 51 1.26 13.46 3.49
N ALA A 52 2.25 14.30 3.17
CA ALA A 52 3.43 13.91 2.41
C ALA A 52 4.22 12.77 3.11
N GLU A 53 4.48 12.90 4.42
CA GLU A 53 5.16 11.85 5.19
C GLU A 53 4.36 10.53 5.21
N LYS A 54 3.03 10.61 5.31
CA LYS A 54 2.16 9.44 5.27
C LYS A 54 2.24 8.74 3.91
N LEU A 55 2.26 9.51 2.82
CA LEU A 55 2.45 8.99 1.46
C LEU A 55 3.82 8.34 1.30
N ILE A 56 4.89 8.98 1.80
CA ILE A 56 6.25 8.42 1.77
C ILE A 56 6.31 7.08 2.51
N LYS A 57 5.79 7.01 3.74
CA LYS A 57 5.76 5.76 4.53
C LYS A 57 4.97 4.66 3.83
N ALA A 58 3.81 4.98 3.26
CA ALA A 58 3.02 4.02 2.51
C ALA A 58 3.72 3.52 1.24
N LYS A 59 4.49 4.38 0.56
CA LYS A 59 5.28 4.00 -0.62
C LYS A 59 6.49 3.15 -0.24
N LYS A 60 7.24 3.53 0.80
CA LYS A 60 8.33 2.71 1.35
C LYS A 60 7.86 1.31 1.74
N ALA A 61 6.70 1.21 2.39
CA ALA A 61 6.09 -0.07 2.74
C ALA A 61 5.69 -0.92 1.51
N LYS A 62 5.53 -0.32 0.33
CA LYS A 62 5.29 -1.04 -0.94
C LYS A 62 6.58 -1.50 -1.62
N GLY A 63 7.74 -1.26 -1.02
CA GLY A 63 9.05 -1.63 -1.58
C GLY A 63 9.70 -0.52 -2.40
N TYR A 64 9.23 0.72 -2.31
CA TYR A 64 9.94 1.85 -2.89
C TYR A 64 11.12 2.27 -2.00
N THR A 65 12.30 2.51 -2.57
CA THR A 65 13.55 2.82 -1.86
C THR A 65 14.03 4.23 -2.19
N GLU A 66 14.62 4.92 -1.22
CA GLU A 66 14.92 6.37 -1.31
C GLU A 66 16.24 6.72 -2.01
N ASN A 67 17.11 5.73 -2.26
CA ASN A 67 18.48 5.97 -2.72
C ASN A 67 18.90 5.25 -4.01
N GLY A 68 18.04 4.47 -4.66
CA GLY A 68 18.48 3.57 -5.77
C GLY A 68 19.52 2.52 -5.35
N GLU A 69 19.98 2.58 -4.11
CA GLU A 69 20.79 1.57 -3.46
C GLU A 69 19.89 0.36 -3.27
N VAL A 70 20.20 -0.69 -4.04
CA VAL A 70 19.80 -2.06 -3.77
C VAL A 70 20.39 -2.43 -2.41
N SER A 71 19.81 -1.89 -1.35
CA SER A 71 19.97 -2.42 -0.02
C SER A 71 19.21 -3.73 -0.06
N VAL A 72 19.96 -4.82 -0.24
CA VAL A 72 19.58 -6.18 0.13
C VAL A 72 19.26 -6.21 1.63
N ILE A 73 18.16 -5.56 2.01
CA ILE A 73 17.48 -5.78 3.27
C ILE A 73 16.34 -6.71 2.91
N PRO A 74 16.31 -7.96 3.40
CA PRO A 74 15.15 -8.80 3.24
C PRO A 74 14.04 -8.18 4.10
N SER A 75 13.32 -7.17 3.58
CA SER A 75 12.15 -6.60 4.25
C SER A 75 10.94 -7.53 4.03
N LYS A 76 11.13 -8.78 4.41
CA LYS A 76 10.09 -9.75 4.70
C LYS A 76 9.69 -9.57 6.16
N GLN A 77 9.27 -8.35 6.52
CA GLN A 77 8.42 -8.16 7.69
C GLN A 77 7.08 -7.69 7.15
N PRO A 78 6.12 -8.62 6.99
CA PRO A 78 4.76 -8.22 6.74
C PRO A 78 4.36 -7.35 7.94
N SER A 79 3.82 -6.15 7.67
CA SER A 79 3.22 -5.33 8.72
C SER A 79 2.25 -6.20 9.52
N GLU A 80 2.09 -5.98 10.83
CA GLU A 80 1.20 -6.80 11.67
C GLU A 80 -0.21 -6.94 11.07
N SER A 81 -0.69 -5.89 10.39
CA SER A 81 -1.92 -5.88 9.60
C SER A 81 -1.91 -6.82 8.39
N HIS A 82 -0.77 -6.98 7.71
CA HIS A 82 -0.57 -7.90 6.60
C HIS A 82 -0.44 -9.34 7.10
N ILE A 83 0.20 -9.57 8.25
CA ILE A 83 0.26 -10.89 8.89
C ILE A 83 -1.16 -11.34 9.26
N GLN A 84 -1.91 -10.48 9.94
CA GLN A 84 -3.31 -10.76 10.29
C GLN A 84 -4.16 -11.02 9.05
N LYS A 85 -4.03 -10.19 8.01
CA LYS A 85 -4.79 -10.38 6.77
C LYS A 85 -4.45 -11.71 6.09
N LYS A 86 -3.18 -12.09 6.06
CA LYS A 86 -2.73 -13.35 5.47
C LYS A 86 -3.23 -14.56 6.25
N LEU A 87 -3.18 -14.49 7.59
CA LEU A 87 -3.67 -15.55 8.47
C LEU A 87 -5.18 -15.76 8.32
N ILE A 88 -5.94 -14.66 8.27
CA ILE A 88 -7.40 -14.70 8.05
C ILE A 88 -7.74 -15.28 6.67
N LEU A 89 -6.96 -14.97 5.64
CA LEU A 89 -7.15 -15.53 4.29
C LEU A 89 -6.88 -17.02 4.24
N ASP A 90 -5.83 -17.47 4.93
CA ASP A 90 -5.43 -18.88 5.01
C ASP A 90 -6.49 -19.71 5.77
N GLU A 91 -7.01 -19.15 6.86
CA GLU A 91 -8.10 -19.75 7.65
C GLU A 91 -9.41 -19.82 6.86
N LEU A 92 -9.78 -18.73 6.15
CA LEU A 92 -10.95 -18.73 5.26
C LEU A 92 -10.83 -19.76 4.15
N ASN A 93 -9.65 -19.86 3.50
CA ASN A 93 -9.43 -20.81 2.42
C ASN A 93 -9.53 -22.26 2.94
N THR A 94 -9.00 -22.54 4.12
CA THR A 94 -9.11 -23.85 4.77
C THR A 94 -10.57 -24.22 5.03
N LEU A 95 -11.37 -23.30 5.59
CA LEU A 95 -12.79 -23.53 5.85
C LEU A 95 -13.61 -23.78 4.57
N ILE A 96 -13.25 -23.11 3.48
CA ILE A 96 -13.89 -23.32 2.16
C ILE A 96 -13.50 -24.69 1.59
N GLN A 97 -12.23 -25.10 1.71
CA GLN A 97 -11.75 -26.40 1.24
C GLN A 97 -12.33 -27.57 2.06
N GLU A 98 -12.57 -27.39 3.36
CA GLU A 98 -13.26 -28.37 4.19
C GLU A 98 -14.77 -28.48 3.89
N GLY A 99 -15.31 -27.58 3.05
CA GLY A 99 -16.73 -27.60 2.67
C GLY A 99 -17.69 -27.28 3.82
N ASP A 100 -17.19 -26.70 4.91
CA ASP A 100 -17.97 -26.42 6.13
C ASP A 100 -18.58 -25.01 6.07
N TYR A 101 -19.53 -24.84 5.15
CA TYR A 101 -20.24 -23.58 4.90
C TYR A 101 -20.99 -23.05 6.14
N GLN A 102 -21.29 -23.92 7.11
CA GLN A 102 -21.93 -23.55 8.39
C GLN A 102 -21.00 -22.73 9.28
N LYS A 103 -19.67 -22.91 9.16
CA LYS A 103 -18.66 -22.13 9.90
C LYS A 103 -18.15 -20.91 9.13
N VAL A 104 -18.21 -20.94 7.80
CA VAL A 104 -17.79 -19.81 6.94
C VAL A 104 -18.69 -18.59 7.15
N LEU A 105 -20.00 -18.78 7.24
CA LEU A 105 -20.96 -17.68 7.45
C LEU A 105 -20.76 -16.90 8.77
N PRO A 106 -20.69 -17.54 9.96
CA PRO A 106 -20.44 -16.84 11.20
C PRO A 106 -19.04 -16.22 11.25
N PHE A 107 -18.01 -16.88 10.67
CA PHE A 107 -16.67 -16.32 10.54
C PHE A 107 -16.69 -14.99 9.76
N LEU A 108 -17.33 -14.97 8.57
CA LEU A 108 -17.46 -13.75 7.78
C LEU A 108 -18.31 -12.66 8.49
N GLN A 109 -19.31 -13.06 9.27
CA GLN A 109 -20.09 -12.12 10.08
C GLN A 109 -19.24 -11.45 11.19
N THR A 110 -18.36 -12.20 11.87
CA THR A 110 -17.46 -11.65 12.89
C THR A 110 -16.52 -10.58 12.32
N TYR A 111 -16.06 -10.74 11.07
CA TYR A 111 -15.20 -9.76 10.40
C TYR A 111 -15.98 -8.69 9.61
N GLN A 112 -17.28 -8.84 9.40
CA GLN A 112 -18.12 -7.88 8.68
C GLN A 112 -18.29 -6.54 9.41
N GLU A 113 -18.30 -6.53 10.75
CA GLU A 113 -18.58 -5.32 11.54
C GLU A 113 -17.50 -4.22 11.37
N ASN A 114 -16.24 -4.60 11.15
CA ASN A 114 -15.11 -3.65 11.01
C ASN A 114 -14.41 -3.66 9.63
N ASN A 115 -14.64 -4.67 8.78
CA ASN A 115 -13.86 -4.89 7.55
C ASN A 115 -14.70 -5.09 6.26
N LYS A 116 -16.00 -4.76 6.31
CA LYS A 116 -17.00 -4.99 5.24
C LYS A 116 -16.58 -4.57 3.84
N THR A 117 -15.83 -3.47 3.71
CA THR A 117 -15.51 -2.84 2.42
C THR A 117 -14.45 -3.59 1.61
N TRP A 118 -13.43 -4.18 2.26
CA TRP A 118 -12.39 -4.89 1.54
C TRP A 118 -12.72 -6.37 1.34
N LEU A 119 -13.40 -7.00 2.31
CA LEU A 119 -13.82 -8.41 2.20
C LEU A 119 -14.82 -8.60 1.06
N LYS A 120 -15.80 -7.71 0.90
CA LYS A 120 -16.74 -7.75 -0.24
C LYS A 120 -16.04 -7.65 -1.60
N LYS A 121 -14.98 -6.84 -1.70
CA LYS A 121 -14.22 -6.62 -2.93
C LYS A 121 -13.32 -7.80 -3.29
N GLU A 122 -12.94 -8.61 -2.31
CA GLU A 122 -12.08 -9.78 -2.51
C GLU A 122 -12.93 -11.03 -2.79
N LEU A 123 -14.05 -11.21 -2.09
CA LEU A 123 -15.04 -12.26 -2.37
C LEU A 123 -15.69 -12.11 -3.75
N SER A 124 -15.80 -10.89 -4.29
CA SER A 124 -16.31 -10.67 -5.65
C SER A 124 -15.31 -11.02 -6.77
N LYS A 125 -14.08 -11.41 -6.43
CA LYS A 125 -13.03 -11.81 -7.39
C LYS A 125 -12.79 -13.32 -7.39
N LEU A 126 -13.25 -14.01 -6.35
CA LEU A 126 -13.38 -15.46 -6.30
C LEU A 126 -14.62 -15.86 -7.10
#